data_AF-A0A661LU59-F1
#
_entry.id   AF-A0A661LU59-F1
#
_cell.length_a   1.000
_cell.length_b   1.000
_cell.length_c   1.000
_cell.angle_alpha   90.00
_cell.angle_beta   90.00
_cell.angle_gamma   90.00
#
_symmetry.space_group_name_H-M   'P 1'
#
loop_
_entity.id
_entity.type
_entity.pdbx_description
1 polymer ?
#
loop_
_entity_poly.entity_id
_entity_poly.type
_entity_poly.pdbx_seq_one_letter_code
_entity_poly.pdbx_strand_id
1 'polypeptide(L)'
;MEKESYKNRVKQIIEILEKEYPDAKTALTFKSPLELLVSTVLSAQCTDERVNKVTKELFKKYRSVKDYAQVDLTELEENIRSTGFFRNKAKSIKAFSTVL
;
A
#
# COMPACT_ATOMS: atom_id res chain seq x y z
N MET A 1 44.20 9.66 -0.60
CA MET A 1 43.12 8.67 -0.85
C MET A 1 42.16 9.29 -1.83
N GLU A 2 42.08 8.77 -3.05
CA GLU A 2 41.02 9.12 -3.98
C GLU A 2 39.68 8.72 -3.35
N LYS A 3 38.77 9.68 -3.21
CA LYS A 3 37.42 9.39 -2.75
C LYS A 3 36.70 8.63 -3.85
N GLU A 4 36.22 7.43 -3.53
CA GLU A 4 35.35 6.68 -4.41
C GLU A 4 34.16 7.54 -4.85
N SER A 5 33.85 7.50 -6.15
CA SER A 5 32.69 8.19 -6.70
C SER A 5 31.40 7.70 -6.01
N TYR A 6 30.52 8.62 -5.63
CA TYR A 6 29.22 8.28 -5.04
C TYR A 6 28.44 7.24 -5.86
N LYS A 7 28.56 7.28 -7.19
CA LYS A 7 27.90 6.31 -8.08
C LYS A 7 28.43 4.89 -7.89
N ASN A 8 29.75 4.72 -7.74
CA ASN A 8 30.37 3.41 -7.54
C ASN A 8 29.96 2.82 -6.19
N ARG A 9 29.96 3.65 -5.13
CA ARG A 9 29.52 3.24 -3.80
C ARG A 9 28.05 2.83 -3.77
N VAL A 10 27.16 3.58 -4.43
CA VAL A 10 25.74 3.22 -4.53
C VAL A 10 25.55 1.89 -5.26
N LYS A 11 26.29 1.66 -6.35
CA LYS A 11 26.23 0.40 -7.09
C LYS A 11 26.62 -0.79 -6.21
N GLN A 12 27.72 -0.69 -5.46
CA GLN A 12 28.14 -1.74 -4.52
C GLN A 12 27.10 -1.99 -3.43
N ILE A 13 26.48 -0.94 -2.88
CA ILE A 13 25.41 -1.09 -1.88
C ILE A 13 24.23 -1.87 -2.46
N ILE A 14 23.80 -1.55 -3.68
CA ILE A 14 22.69 -2.25 -4.35
C ILE A 14 23.06 -3.71 -4.58
N GLU A 15 24.25 -4.01 -5.11
CA GLU A 15 24.72 -5.39 -5.32
C GLU A 15 24.72 -6.22 -4.03
N ILE A 16 25.13 -5.61 -2.90
CA ILE A 16 25.06 -6.26 -1.59
C ILE A 16 23.61 -6.50 -1.18
N LEU A 17 22.74 -5.50 -1.29
CA LEU A 17 21.32 -5.64 -0.89
C LEU A 17 20.58 -6.69 -1.73
N GLU A 18 20.83 -6.75 -3.04
CA GLU A 18 20.25 -7.76 -3.93
C GLU A 18 20.70 -9.18 -3.56
N LYS A 19 21.97 -9.34 -3.15
CA LYS A 19 22.50 -10.62 -2.71
C LYS A 19 21.99 -11.04 -1.32
N GLU A 20 21.90 -10.11 -0.37
CA GLU A 20 21.46 -10.38 1.00
C GLU A 20 19.94 -10.59 1.10
N TYR A 21 19.16 -9.94 0.22
CA TYR A 21 17.70 -10.02 0.20
C TYR A 21 17.16 -10.40 -1.20
N PRO A 22 17.49 -11.60 -1.71
CA PRO A 22 17.16 -12.01 -3.08
C PRO A 22 15.64 -12.10 -3.35
N ASP A 23 14.85 -12.33 -2.29
CA ASP A 23 13.39 -12.46 -2.37
C ASP A 23 12.64 -11.19 -1.90
N ALA A 24 13.33 -10.04 -1.85
CA ALA A 24 12.73 -8.78 -1.41
C ALA A 24 11.52 -8.41 -2.28
N LYS A 25 10.35 -8.35 -1.64
CA LYS A 25 9.07 -7.99 -2.25
C LYS A 25 8.25 -7.18 -1.25
N THR A 26 7.15 -6.58 -1.72
CA THR A 26 6.21 -5.91 -0.82
C THR A 26 5.69 -6.90 0.23
N ALA A 27 5.57 -6.44 1.49
CA ALA A 27 4.96 -7.22 2.56
C ALA A 27 3.42 -7.11 2.58
N LEU A 28 2.85 -6.31 1.66
CA LEU A 28 1.40 -6.18 1.51
C LEU A 28 0.80 -7.43 0.86
N THR A 29 -0.28 -7.94 1.43
CA THR A 29 -1.02 -9.09 0.90
C THR A 29 -2.11 -8.62 -0.05
N PHE A 30 -2.07 -9.08 -1.30
CA PHE A 30 -3.04 -8.74 -2.33
C PHE A 30 -3.13 -9.86 -3.39
N LYS A 31 -4.23 -9.87 -4.15
CA LYS A 31 -4.52 -10.81 -5.24
C LYS A 31 -4.81 -10.13 -6.57
N SER A 32 -4.95 -8.80 -6.58
CA SER A 32 -5.25 -8.02 -7.78
C SER A 32 -4.56 -6.65 -7.76
N PRO A 33 -4.41 -5.98 -8.92
CA PRO A 33 -3.92 -4.60 -8.98
C PRO A 33 -4.76 -3.62 -8.15
N LEU A 34 -6.08 -3.83 -8.07
CA LEU A 34 -6.98 -3.02 -7.24
C LEU A 34 -6.66 -3.19 -5.75
N GLU A 35 -6.51 -4.43 -5.28
CA GLU A 35 -6.15 -4.71 -3.89
C GLU A 35 -4.78 -4.10 -3.53
N LEU A 36 -3.80 -4.15 -4.45
CA LEU A 36 -2.51 -3.52 -4.25
C LEU A 36 -2.64 -1.99 -4.14
N LEU A 37 -3.39 -1.36 -5.05
CA LEU A 37 -3.62 0.09 -5.05
C LEU A 37 -4.27 0.55 -3.73
N VAL A 38 -5.32 -0.14 -3.28
CA VAL A 38 -5.96 0.15 -1.99
C VAL A 38 -4.96 -0.02 -0.85
N SER A 39 -4.19 -1.11 -0.83
CA SER A 39 -3.18 -1.37 0.20
C SER A 39 -2.10 -0.29 0.24
N THR A 40 -1.66 0.21 -0.91
CA THR A 40 -0.68 1.30 -1.02
C THR A 40 -1.22 2.62 -0.46
N VAL A 41 -2.50 2.94 -0.69
CA VAL A 41 -3.11 4.12 -0.04
C VAL A 41 -3.18 3.94 1.48
N LEU A 42 -3.51 2.72 1.94
CA LEU A 42 -3.61 2.42 3.36
C LEU A 42 -2.25 2.38 4.08
N SER A 43 -1.16 2.05 3.40
CA SER A 43 0.18 1.95 3.99
C SER A 43 0.82 3.30 4.34
N ALA A 44 0.30 4.42 3.81
CA ALA A 44 0.78 5.74 4.16
C ALA A 44 0.73 5.96 5.69
N GLN A 45 1.91 6.07 6.31
CA GLN A 45 2.08 6.19 7.78
C GLN A 45 1.35 5.08 8.56
N CYS A 46 1.36 3.85 8.05
CA CYS A 46 0.79 2.67 8.68
C CYS A 46 1.71 1.46 8.47
N THR A 47 1.79 0.54 9.43
CA THR A 47 2.61 -0.67 9.25
C THR A 47 1.92 -1.65 8.31
N ASP A 48 2.69 -2.36 7.49
CA ASP A 48 2.16 -3.38 6.57
C ASP A 48 1.36 -4.46 7.31
N GLU A 49 1.77 -4.83 8.52
CA GLU A 49 1.02 -5.75 9.39
C GLU A 49 -0.40 -5.24 9.70
N ARG A 50 -0.54 -3.95 10.03
CA ARG A 50 -1.84 -3.34 10.30
C ARG A 50 -2.68 -3.25 9.02
N VAL A 51 -2.06 -2.90 7.89
CA VAL A 51 -2.74 -2.88 6.58
C VAL A 51 -3.29 -4.26 6.27
N ASN A 52 -2.46 -5.31 6.34
CA ASN A 52 -2.84 -6.70 6.07
C ASN A 52 -4.00 -7.18 6.97
N LYS A 53 -4.01 -6.77 8.25
CA LYS A 53 -5.12 -7.07 9.18
C LYS A 53 -6.44 -6.45 8.74
N VAL A 54 -6.40 -5.20 8.28
CA VAL A 54 -7.59 -4.46 7.82
C VAL A 54 -8.07 -5.01 6.47
N THR A 55 -7.14 -5.20 5.53
CA THR A 55 -7.48 -5.58 4.15
C THR A 55 -8.07 -6.98 4.03
N LYS A 56 -7.75 -7.89 4.96
CA LYS A 56 -8.32 -9.24 5.02
C LYS A 56 -9.85 -9.26 4.99
N GLU A 57 -10.51 -8.37 5.73
CA GLU A 57 -11.98 -8.25 5.71
C GLU A 57 -12.45 -7.22 4.68
N LEU A 58 -11.68 -6.14 4.48
CA LEU A 58 -12.00 -5.10 3.50
C LEU A 58 -12.18 -5.69 2.09
N PHE A 59 -11.28 -6.57 1.64
CA PHE A 59 -11.32 -7.14 0.30
C PHE A 59 -12.39 -8.22 0.10
N LYS A 60 -12.94 -8.77 1.20
CA LYS A 60 -14.12 -9.63 1.11
C LYS A 60 -15.38 -8.81 0.85
N LYS A 61 -15.43 -7.61 1.45
CA LYS A 61 -16.55 -6.68 1.39
C LYS A 61 -16.57 -5.87 0.08
N TYR A 62 -15.42 -5.34 -0.33
CA TYR A 62 -15.25 -4.55 -1.54
C TYR A 62 -14.38 -5.33 -2.52
N ARG A 63 -14.98 -5.85 -3.60
CA ARG A 63 -14.32 -6.77 -4.55
C ARG A 63 -14.03 -6.10 -5.90
N SER A 64 -14.69 -4.99 -6.17
CA SER A 64 -14.59 -4.25 -7.42
C SER A 64 -14.42 -2.75 -7.14
N VAL A 65 -13.92 -2.05 -8.15
CA VAL A 65 -13.82 -0.58 -8.14
C VAL A 65 -15.19 0.05 -7.84
N LYS A 66 -16.26 -0.51 -8.41
CA LYS A 66 -17.64 -0.05 -8.21
C LYS A 66 -18.07 -0.10 -6.75
N ASP A 67 -17.66 -1.12 -6.00
CA ASP A 67 -18.01 -1.23 -4.57
C ASP A 67 -17.42 -0.07 -3.77
N TYR A 68 -16.17 0.31 -4.05
CA TYR A 68 -15.50 1.46 -3.44
C TYR A 68 -16.06 2.81 -3.90
N ALA A 69 -16.52 2.91 -5.14
CA ALA A 69 -17.16 4.13 -5.66
C ALA A 69 -18.53 4.36 -5.01
N GLN A 70 -19.29 3.30 -4.76
CA GLN A 70 -20.69 3.37 -4.33
C GLN A 70 -20.90 3.37 -2.81
N VAL A 71 -19.97 2.79 -2.03
CA VAL A 71 -20.07 2.77 -0.56
C VAL A 71 -20.18 4.17 0.02
N ASP A 72 -20.94 4.35 1.10
CA ASP A 72 -20.95 5.62 1.82
C ASP A 72 -19.54 5.97 2.35
N LEU A 73 -19.19 7.26 2.33
CA LEU A 73 -17.87 7.69 2.77
C LEU A 73 -17.65 7.38 4.26
N THR A 74 -18.64 7.58 5.11
CA THR A 74 -18.51 7.33 6.56
C THR A 74 -18.39 5.84 6.86
N GLU A 75 -19.06 4.99 6.08
CA GLU A 75 -18.92 3.54 6.18
C GLU A 75 -17.51 3.08 5.81
N LEU A 76 -16.95 3.59 4.70
CA LEU A 76 -15.59 3.28 4.29
C LEU A 76 -14.58 3.79 5.35
N GLU A 77 -14.77 5.01 5.85
CA GLU A 77 -13.96 5.59 6.92
C GLU A 77 -13.89 4.68 8.16
N GLU A 78 -15.02 4.16 8.62
CA GLU A 78 -15.05 3.25 9.78
C GLU A 78 -14.35 1.92 9.47
N ASN A 79 -14.50 1.39 8.26
CA ASN A 79 -13.88 0.12 7.86
C ASN A 79 -12.34 0.19 7.82
N ILE A 80 -11.77 1.37 7.57
CA ILE A 80 -10.31 1.57 7.52
C ILE A 80 -9.79 2.42 8.70
N ARG A 81 -10.61 2.68 9.71
CA ARG A 81 -10.31 3.60 10.82
C ARG A 81 -9.00 3.31 11.53
N SER A 82 -8.67 2.03 11.70
CA SER A 82 -7.43 1.60 12.38
C SER A 82 -6.14 1.83 11.57
N THR A 83 -6.22 2.33 10.34
CA THR A 83 -5.04 2.61 9.51
C THR A 83 -4.43 4.00 9.74
N GLY A 84 -5.04 4.85 10.56
CA GLY A 84 -4.61 6.24 10.76
C GLY A 84 -4.85 7.11 9.53
N PHE A 85 -5.07 8.43 9.71
CA PHE A 85 -5.45 9.36 8.63
C PHE A 85 -6.60 8.86 7.74
N PHE A 86 -7.49 8.04 8.31
CA PHE A 86 -8.49 7.25 7.57
C PHE A 86 -9.45 8.09 6.74
N ARG A 87 -9.78 9.32 7.18
CA ARG A 87 -10.62 10.26 6.41
C ARG A 87 -10.02 10.62 5.05
N ASN A 88 -8.73 10.96 5.03
CA ASN A 88 -8.05 11.29 3.78
C ASN A 88 -7.85 10.05 2.92
N LYS A 89 -7.52 8.91 3.54
CA LYS A 89 -7.39 7.62 2.83
C LYS A 89 -8.71 7.19 2.18
N ALA A 90 -9.83 7.30 2.89
CA ALA A 90 -11.16 6.97 2.37
C ALA A 90 -11.54 7.87 1.18
N LYS A 91 -11.28 9.18 1.30
CA LYS A 91 -11.46 10.13 0.19
C LYS A 91 -10.62 9.76 -1.03
N SER A 92 -9.34 9.43 -0.85
CA SER A 92 -8.46 9.02 -1.95
C SER A 92 -8.94 7.73 -2.62
N ILE A 93 -9.33 6.73 -1.82
CA ILE A 93 -9.87 5.46 -2.34
C ILE A 93 -11.12 5.69 -3.18
N LYS A 94 -12.07 6.48 -2.65
CA LYS A 94 -13.31 6.78 -3.36
C LYS A 94 -13.06 7.61 -4.62
N ALA A 95 -12.14 8.58 -4.57
CA ALA A 95 -11.79 9.43 -5.69
C ALA A 95 -11.22 8.66 -6.88
N PHE A 96 -10.23 7.77 -6.68
CA PHE A 96 -9.73 6.96 -7.80
C PHE A 96 -10.79 5.97 -8.28
N SER A 97 -11.65 5.48 -7.37
CA SER A 97 -12.68 4.50 -7.72
C SER A 97 -13.81 5.10 -8.56
N THR A 98 -14.03 6.41 -8.48
CA THR A 98 -14.98 7.11 -9.37
C THR A 98 -14.43 7.40 -10.77
N VAL A 99 -13.12 7.25 -10.99
CA VAL A 99 -12.47 7.54 -12.28
C VAL A 99 -12.18 6.27 -13.08
N LEU A 100 -11.84 5.18 -12.38
CA LEU A 100 -11.57 3.86 -12.95
C LEU A 100 -12.87 3.11 -13.31
#